data_AF-X0V584-F1
#
_entry.id   AF-X0V584-F1
#
_cell.length_a   1.000
_cell.length_b   1.000
_cell.length_c   1.000
_cell.angle_alpha   90.00
_cell.angle_beta   90.00
_cell.angle_gamma   90.00
#
_symmetry.space_group_name_H-M   'P 1'
#
loop_
_entity.id
_entity.type
_entity.pdbx_description
1 polymer ?
#
loop_
_entity_poly.entity_id
_entity_poly.type
_entity_poly.pdbx_seq_one_letter_code
_entity_poly.pdbx_strand_id
1 'polypeptide(L)' 'AYQWVEEKQRADLCIECRQCEDLCPQHLPVAEWLKKAHALLGGKE' A
#
# COMPACT_ATOMS: atom_id res chain seq x y z
N ALA A 1 -3.96 -1.45 15.86
CA ALA A 1 -5.02 -2.13 15.10
C ALA A 1 -5.64 -1.12 14.15
N TYR A 2 -5.72 -1.44 12.85
CA TYR A 2 -6.39 -0.61 11.84
C TYR A 2 -7.92 -0.63 12.05
N GLN A 3 -8.39 -0.11 13.18
CA GLN A 3 -9.80 -0.23 13.59
C GLN A 3 -10.75 0.59 12.71
N TRP A 4 -10.22 1.48 11.88
CA TRP A 4 -10.95 2.42 11.03
C TRP A 4 -10.73 2.18 9.52
N VAL A 5 -10.03 1.12 9.13
CA VAL A 5 -9.84 0.76 7.71
C VAL A 5 -10.47 -0.60 7.46
N GLU A 6 -11.44 -0.66 6.55
CA GLU A 6 -12.07 -1.92 6.15
C GLU A 6 -11.03 -2.88 5.58
N GLU A 7 -11.23 -4.19 5.79
CA GLU A 7 -10.27 -5.22 5.35
C GLU A 7 -9.98 -5.14 3.85
N LYS A 8 -11.01 -4.91 3.04
CA LYS A 8 -10.92 -4.75 1.58
C LYS A 8 -10.15 -3.51 1.11
N GLN A 9 -9.86 -2.58 2.01
CA GLN A 9 -9.17 -1.31 1.72
C GLN A 9 -7.77 -1.26 2.34
N ARG A 10 -7.29 -2.36 2.93
CA ARG A 10 -5.95 -2.38 3.53
C ARG A 10 -4.85 -2.36 2.47
N ALA A 11 -3.71 -1.81 2.87
CA ALA A 11 -2.58 -1.57 1.96
C ALA A 11 -1.88 -2.86 1.50
N ASP A 12 -2.04 -3.97 2.22
CA ASP A 12 -1.55 -5.29 1.80
C ASP A 12 -2.31 -5.86 0.59
N LEU A 13 -3.52 -5.34 0.28
CA LEU A 13 -4.29 -5.68 -0.91
C LEU A 13 -3.95 -4.78 -2.13
N CYS A 14 -2.81 -4.08 -2.11
CA CYS A 14 -2.41 -3.22 -3.22
C CYS A 14 -2.29 -4.02 -4.53
N ILE A 15 -3.00 -3.57 -5.57
CA ILE A 15 -2.96 -4.16 -6.93
C ILE A 15 -2.12 -3.34 -7.92
N GLU A 16 -1.25 -2.46 -7.42
CA GLU A 16 -0.39 -1.59 -8.24
C GLU A 16 -1.20 -0.70 -9.22
N CYS A 17 -2.40 -0.23 -8.83
CA CYS A 17 -3.26 0.61 -9.69
C CYS A 17 -2.76 2.06 -9.89
N ARG A 18 -1.83 2.51 -9.04
CA ARG A 18 -1.17 3.84 -9.06
C ARG A 18 -2.07 5.07 -8.91
N GLN A 19 -3.36 4.91 -8.65
CA GLN A 19 -4.27 6.05 -8.41
C GLN A 19 -3.84 6.96 -7.25
N CYS A 20 -3.17 6.39 -6.24
CA CYS A 20 -2.62 7.16 -5.12
C CYS A 20 -1.47 8.08 -5.54
N GLU A 21 -0.74 7.76 -6.60
CA GLU A 21 0.38 8.54 -7.11
C GLU A 21 -0.14 9.76 -7.89
N ASP A 22 -1.20 9.58 -8.68
CA ASP A 22 -1.88 10.67 -9.41
C ASP A 22 -2.48 11.70 -8.46
N LEU A 23 -3.00 11.25 -7.32
CA LEU A 23 -3.58 12.11 -6.28
C LEU A 23 -2.52 12.74 -5.36
N CYS A 24 -1.27 12.28 -5.41
CA CYS A 24 -0.24 12.73 -4.49
C CYS A 24 0.36 14.06 -4.98
N PRO A 25 0.19 15.19 -4.25
CA PRO A 25 0.73 16.48 -4.67
C PRO A 25 2.26 16.53 -4.65
N GLN A 26 2.91 15.56 -4.01
CA GLN A 26 4.36 15.42 -3.94
C GLN A 26 4.91 14.37 -4.93
N HIS A 27 4.03 13.74 -5.74
CA HIS A 27 4.39 12.69 -6.70
C HIS A 27 5.22 11.55 -6.08
N LEU A 28 4.82 11.08 -4.90
CA LEU A 28 5.51 9.98 -4.23
C LEU A 28 5.23 8.64 -4.96
N PRO A 29 6.23 7.76 -5.10
CA PRO A 29 6.07 6.44 -5.73
C PRO A 29 5.48 5.43 -4.73
N VAL A 30 4.22 5.63 -4.34
CA VAL A 30 3.55 4.89 -3.26
C VAL A 30 3.46 3.39 -3.56
N ALA A 31 3.13 2.99 -4.80
CA ALA A 31 2.99 1.58 -5.14
C ALA A 31 4.32 0.82 -4.96
N GLU A 32 5.43 1.44 -5.36
CA GLU A 32 6.78 0.87 -5.20
C GLU A 32 7.17 0.72 -3.73
N TRP A 33 6.80 1.68 -2.88
CA TRP A 33 7.03 1.58 -1.45
C TRP A 33 6.18 0.49 -0.78
N LEU A 34 4.91 0.34 -1.19
CA LEU A 34 4.04 -0.73 -0.68
C LEU A 34 4.58 -2.11 -1.05
N LYS A 35 5.10 -2.28 -2.27
CA LYS A 35 5.77 -3.53 -2.70
C LYS A 35 6.98 -3.87 -1.82
N LYS A 36 7.84 -2.87 -1.53
CA LYS A 36 8.99 -3.03 -0.62
C LYS A 36 8.55 -3.35 0.80
N ALA A 37 7.51 -2.68 1.29
CA ALA A 37 6.95 -2.93 2.61
C ALA A 37 6.38 -4.35 2.71
N HIS A 38 5.67 -4.83 1.68
CA HIS A 38 5.18 -6.20 1.63
C HIS A 38 6.33 -7.21 1.65
N ALA A 39 7.38 -6.99 0.85
CA ALA A 39 8.57 -7.86 0.87
C ALA A 39 9.29 -7.87 2.23
N LEU A 40 9.33 -6.73 2.92
CA LEU A 40 10.01 -6.59 4.22
C LEU A 40 9.19 -7.11 5.40
N LEU A 41 7.89 -6.82 5.40
CA LEU A 41 6.97 -7.05 6.52
C LEU A 41 6.09 -8.29 6.34
N GLY A 42 6.00 -8.85 5.13
CA GLY A 42 5.28 -10.09 4.82
C GLY A 42 5.96 -11.34 5.39
N GLY A 43 6.53 -11.21 6.59
CA GLY A 43 7.31 -12.24 7.26
C GLY A 43 6.49 -13.50 7.51
N LYS A 44 6.89 -14.55 6.77
CA LYS A 44 6.78 -15.99 7.02
C LYS A 44 5.38 -16.52 7.37
N GLU A 45 4.93 -17.45 6.52
CA GLU A 45 3.97 -18.50 6.88
C GLU A 45 4.16 -19.03 8.30
#